data_AF-A0A1H8VIU3-F1
#
_entry.id   AF-A0A1H8VIU3-F1
#
_cell.length_a   1.000
_cell.length_b   1.000
_cell.length_c   1.000
_cell.angle_alpha   90.00
_cell.angle_beta   90.00
_cell.angle_gamma   90.00
#
_symmetry.space_group_name_H-M   'P 1'
#
loop_
_entity.id
_entity.type
_entity.pdbx_description
1 polymer ?
#
loop_
_entity_poly.entity_id
_entity_poly.type
_entity_poly.pdbx_seq_one_letter_code
_entity_poly.pdbx_strand_id
1 'polypeptide(L)' 'MNQGKLWTVVNPTVGLPLLLGGVATMAFLVHYAVLENTTWVSAFMNGKSVAAVAAPAAPAAPAKK' A
#
# COMPACT_ATOMS: atom_id res chain seq x y z
N MET A 1 -5.34 -8.69 18.27
CA MET A 1 -3.91 -9.11 18.36
C MET A 1 -3.78 -10.27 19.35
N ASN A 2 -4.17 -11.49 18.97
CA ASN A 2 -4.17 -12.68 19.84
C ASN A 2 -3.08 -13.71 19.47
N GLN A 3 -2.18 -13.37 18.53
CA GLN A 3 -1.19 -14.27 17.96
C GLN A 3 0.23 -14.11 18.55
N GLY A 4 0.35 -13.58 19.77
CA GLY A 4 1.65 -13.39 20.44
C GLY A 4 2.42 -14.70 20.68
N LYS A 5 1.70 -15.84 20.77
CA LYS A 5 2.29 -17.18 20.91
C LYS A 5 2.94 -17.70 19.63
N LEU A 6 2.82 -17.02 18.49
CA LEU A 6 3.46 -17.43 17.23
C LEU A 6 4.98 -17.66 17.39
N TRP A 7 5.64 -16.85 18.23
CA TRP A 7 7.08 -16.92 18.43
C TRP A 7 7.54 -18.11 19.29
N THR A 8 6.61 -18.91 19.85
CA THR A 8 6.96 -20.18 20.51
C THR A 8 7.08 -21.33 19.50
N VAL A 9 6.59 -21.14 18.27
CA VAL A 9 6.65 -22.13 17.18
C VAL A 9 7.47 -21.65 15.98
N VAL A 10 7.74 -20.35 15.87
CA VAL A 10 8.61 -19.75 14.86
C VAL A 10 9.73 -19.00 15.57
N ASN A 11 11.00 -19.26 15.21
CA ASN A 11 12.13 -18.53 15.78
C ASN A 11 12.08 -17.04 15.34
N PRO A 12 12.02 -16.09 16.29
CA PRO A 12 11.90 -14.66 15.96
C PRO A 12 13.09 -14.09 15.19
N THR A 13 14.31 -14.59 15.41
CA THR A 13 15.51 -14.13 14.71
C THR A 13 15.47 -14.44 13.21
N VAL A 14 14.67 -15.42 12.78
CA VAL A 14 14.50 -15.77 11.36
C VAL A 14 13.14 -15.29 10.82
N GLY A 15 12.07 -15.52 11.57
CA GLY A 15 10.71 -15.17 11.15
C GLY A 15 10.45 -13.67 11.08
N LEU A 16 11.03 -12.87 11.99
CA LEU A 16 10.83 -11.42 11.98
C LEU A 16 11.55 -10.74 10.81
N PRO A 17 12.83 -11.07 10.50
CA PRO A 17 13.47 -10.58 9.28
C PRO A 17 12.75 -11.03 8.00
N LEU A 18 12.26 -12.27 7.94
CA LEU A 18 11.48 -12.77 6.79
C LEU A 18 10.18 -11.99 6.61
N LEU A 19 9.45 -11.70 7.70
CA LEU A 19 8.23 -10.91 7.65
C LEU A 19 8.51 -9.50 7.12
N LEU A 20 9.48 -8.79 7.73
CA LEU A 20 9.82 -7.43 7.33
C LEU A 20 10.38 -7.37 5.90
N GLY A 21 11.23 -8.34 5.54
CA GLY A 21 11.77 -8.49 4.19
C GLY A 21 10.67 -8.75 3.17
N GLY A 22 9.76 -9.69 3.45
CA GLY A 22 8.63 -10.00 2.57
C GLY A 22 7.71 -8.81 2.35
N VAL A 23 7.38 -8.06 3.41
CA VAL A 23 6.59 -6.82 3.29
C VAL A 23 7.33 -5.76 2.48
N ALA A 24 8.64 -5.59 2.68
CA ALA A 24 9.44 -4.65 1.90
C ALA A 24 9.47 -5.02 0.41
N THR A 25 9.68 -6.31 0.09
CA THR A 25 9.63 -6.80 -1.29
C THR A 25 8.26 -6.56 -1.93
N MET A 26 7.18 -6.88 -1.22
CA MET A 26 5.82 -6.65 -1.71
C MET A 26 5.55 -5.16 -1.95
N ALA A 27 5.96 -4.29 -1.02
CA ALA A 27 5.82 -2.85 -1.18
C ALA A 27 6.56 -2.34 -2.43
N PHE A 28 7.79 -2.79 -2.65
CA PHE A 28 8.56 -2.41 -3.83
C PHE A 28 7.88 -2.86 -5.13
N LEU A 29 7.43 -4.11 -5.19
CA LEU A 29 6.74 -4.65 -6.37
C LEU A 29 5.46 -3.89 -6.69
N VAL A 30 4.66 -3.53 -5.67
CA VAL A 30 3.45 -2.74 -5.88
C VAL A 30 3.80 -1.35 -6.42
N HIS A 31 4.79 -0.67 -5.86
CA HIS A 31 5.21 0.65 -6.37
C HIS A 31 5.73 0.56 -7.80
N TYR A 32 6.51 -0.48 -8.12
CA TYR A 32 6.99 -0.73 -9.47
C TYR A 32 5.83 -0.98 -10.44
N ALA A 33 4.87 -1.81 -10.07
CA ALA A 33 3.70 -2.09 -10.89
C ALA A 33 2.86 -0.84 -11.16
N VAL A 34 2.65 0.03 -10.16
CA VAL A 34 1.93 1.29 -10.35
C VAL A 34 2.73 2.25 -11.24
N LEU A 35 4.05 2.30 -11.09
CA LEU A 35 4.92 3.10 -11.96
C LEU A 35 4.82 2.68 -13.43
N GLU A 36 4.78 1.37 -13.70
CA GLU A 36 4.74 0.81 -15.06
C GLU A 36 3.34 0.90 -15.70
N ASN A 37 2.29 0.67 -14.90
CA ASN A 37 0.92 0.54 -15.41
C ASN A 37 0.09 1.83 -15.30
N THR A 38 0.67 2.93 -14.79
CA THR A 38 -0.03 4.22 -14.70
C THR A 38 0.85 5.37 -15.21
N THR A 39 0.22 6.38 -15.81
CA THR A 39 0.94 7.51 -16.40
C THR A 39 1.24 8.63 -15.40
N TRP A 40 0.43 8.74 -14.34
CA TRP A 40 0.52 9.84 -13.39
C TRP A 40 1.77 9.79 -12.52
N VAL A 41 2.22 8.59 -12.13
CA VAL A 41 3.42 8.39 -11.30
C VAL A 41 4.64 8.88 -12.08
N SER A 42 4.85 8.38 -13.29
CA SER A 42 5.96 8.82 -14.13
C SER A 42 5.91 10.33 -14.42
N ALA A 43 4.72 10.89 -14.66
CA ALA A 43 4.55 12.34 -14.84
C ALA A 43 4.92 13.15 -13.58
N PHE A 44 4.51 12.68 -12.38
CA PHE A 44 4.88 13.28 -11.09
C PHE A 44 6.40 13.27 -10.88
N MET A 45 7.06 12.15 -11.15
CA MET A 45 8.53 12.03 -11.01
C MET A 45 9.31 12.87 -12.03
N ASN A 46 8.73 13.14 -13.21
CA ASN A 46 9.29 14.05 -14.20
C ASN A 46 8.98 15.54 -13.91
N GLY A 47 8.36 15.86 -12.77
CA GLY A 47 8.03 17.24 -12.39
C GLY A 47 6.92 17.88 -13.22
N LYS A 48 6.17 17.09 -14.00
CA LYS A 48 5.01 17.58 -14.76
C LYS A 48 3.83 17.68 -13.80
N SER A 49 3.12 18.81 -13.83
CA SER A 49 1.89 18.99 -13.06
C SER A 49 0.81 18.05 -13.61
N VAL A 50 0.61 16.92 -12.93
CA VAL A 50 -0.58 16.10 -13.13
C VAL A 50 -1.76 16.84 -12.52
N ALA A 51 -2.73 17.24 -13.36
CA ALA A 51 -3.95 17.88 -12.90
C ALA A 51 -4.64 16.97 -11.89
N ALA A 52 -4.95 17.49 -10.70
CA ALA A 52 -5.62 16.73 -9.65
C ALA A 52 -6.98 16.26 -10.15
N VAL A 53 -7.19 14.95 -10.19
CA VAL A 53 -8.53 14.38 -10.39
C VAL A 53 -9.32 14.67 -9.11
N ALA A 54 -10.44 15.38 -9.24
CA ALA A 54 -11.32 15.65 -8.11
C ALA A 54 -11.74 14.32 -7.46
N ALA A 55 -11.62 14.24 -6.13
CA ALA A 55 -12.05 13.07 -5.38
C ALA A 55 -13.52 12.75 -5.72
N PRO A 56 -13.88 11.47 -5.93
CA PRO A 56 -15.27 11.09 -6.18
C PRO A 56 -16.13 11.59 -5.01
N ALA A 57 -17.20 12.32 -5.35
CA ALA A 57 -18.12 12.88 -4.36
C ALA A 57 -18.64 11.76 -3.46
N ALA A 58 -18.55 11.97 -2.14
CA ALA A 58 -19.07 11.02 -1.17
C ALA A 58 -20.57 10.76 -1.46
N PRO A 59 -21.03 9.50 -1.43
CA PRO A 59 -22.44 9.20 -1.67
C PRO A 59 -23.30 9.94 -0.64
N ALA A 60 -24.29 10.70 -1.13
CA ALA A 60 -25.15 11.50 -0.29
C ALA A 60 -25.90 10.60 0.72
N ALA A 61 -25.82 10.97 2.00
CA ALA A 61 -26.51 10.26 3.07
C ALA A 61 -28.04 10.30 2.83
N PRO A 62 -28.77 9.19 3.01
CA PRO A 62 -30.22 9.17 2.81
C PRO A 62 -30.92 10.07 3.83
N ALA A 63 -31.79 10.96 3.35
CA ALA A 63 -32.57 11.87 4.16
C ALA A 63 -33.49 11.09 5.12
N LYS A 64 -33.40 11.39 6.42
CA LYS A 64 -34.34 10.93 7.45
C LYS A 64 -35.73 11.48 7.12
N LYS A 65 -36.70 10.57 6.99
CA LYS A 65 -38.13 10.88 7.14
C LYS A 65 -38.47 10.95 8.62
#